data_AF-A0A6J4HJD8-F1
#
_entry.id   AF-A0A6J4HJD8-F1
#
_cell.length_a   1.000
_cell.length_b   1.000
_cell.length_c   1.000
_cell.angle_alpha   90.00
_cell.angle_beta   90.00
_cell.angle_gamma   90.00
#
_symmetry.space_group_name_H-M   'P 1'
#
loop_
_entity.id
_entity.type
_entity.pdbx_description
1 polymer ?
#
loop_
_entity_poly.entity_id
_entity_poly.type
_entity_poly.pdbx_seq_one_letter_code
_entity_poly.pdbx_strand_id
1 'polypeptide(L)'
;MKVLRRLNALILSPDPPKVIGVMIDADQPSLEGRWASIRGKLSQYHYNIPDAPDAAGTILESTTDEPRIGFWLMPDNQKSGMIEDFCAEMAEQDALAFAKECVEGARQRGLFSFKDVHLSKAIIHTYLAWQDEPGRPLGQAVTMQALKPHTPNAIRFVDWLNRLFNP
;
A
#
# COMPACT_ATOMS: atom_id res chain seq x y z
N MET A 1 8.67 11.70 -6.91
CA MET A 1 8.69 10.42 -6.14
C MET A 1 9.97 10.27 -5.32
N LYS A 2 9.90 10.59 -4.03
CA LYS A 2 10.99 10.49 -3.03
C LYS A 2 11.40 9.03 -2.76
N VAL A 3 10.43 8.10 -2.76
CA VAL A 3 10.65 6.66 -2.54
C VAL A 3 11.55 6.06 -3.62
N LEU A 4 11.22 6.25 -4.90
CA LEU A 4 12.05 5.72 -5.99
C LEU A 4 13.45 6.36 -6.07
N ARG A 5 13.62 7.60 -5.58
CA ARG A 5 14.96 8.20 -5.45
C ARG A 5 15.77 7.51 -4.35
N ARG A 6 15.14 7.15 -3.23
CA ARG A 6 15.76 6.36 -2.16
C ARG A 6 16.09 4.94 -2.62
N LEU A 7 15.22 4.32 -3.42
CA LEU A 7 15.47 3.01 -4.02
C LEU A 7 16.79 3.00 -4.80
N ASN A 8 16.97 3.93 -5.74
CA ASN A 8 18.23 4.02 -6.50
C ASN A 8 19.45 4.24 -5.59
N ALA A 9 19.30 5.04 -4.54
CA ALA A 9 20.39 5.27 -3.58
C ALA A 9 20.76 4.01 -2.77
N LEU A 10 19.78 3.14 -2.47
CA LEU A 10 20.01 1.86 -1.79
C LEU A 10 20.65 0.82 -2.72
N ILE A 11 20.24 0.80 -3.99
CA ILE A 11 20.85 -0.10 -4.99
C ILE A 11 22.32 0.25 -5.22
N LEU A 12 22.64 1.55 -5.26
CA LEU A 12 24.00 2.05 -5.55
C LEU A 12 24.88 2.24 -4.30
N SER A 13 24.41 1.87 -3.11
CA SER A 13 25.22 2.07 -1.90
C SER A 13 26.41 1.12 -1.88
N PRO A 14 27.56 1.50 -1.27
CA PRO A 14 28.77 0.66 -1.24
C PRO A 14 28.57 -0.72 -0.61
N ASP A 15 27.61 -0.85 0.30
CA ASP A 15 27.17 -2.10 0.90
C ASP A 15 25.63 -2.18 0.75
N PRO A 16 25.13 -2.62 -0.41
CA PRO A 16 23.71 -2.63 -0.68
C PRO A 16 23.00 -3.72 0.14
N PRO A 17 21.80 -3.44 0.67
CA PRO A 17 21.01 -4.46 1.36
C PRO A 17 20.67 -5.58 0.39
N LYS A 18 20.82 -6.85 0.78
CA LYS A 18 20.53 -8.00 -0.10
C LYS A 18 19.10 -8.04 -0.64
N VAL A 19 18.15 -7.52 0.13
CA VAL A 19 16.72 -7.51 -0.20
C VAL A 19 16.14 -6.13 0.10
N ILE A 20 15.37 -5.57 -0.83
CA ILE A 20 14.65 -4.31 -0.69
C ILE A 20 13.15 -4.54 -0.94
N GLY A 21 12.33 -4.24 0.07
CA GLY A 21 10.86 -4.19 -0.09
C GLY A 21 10.38 -2.76 -0.30
N VAL A 22 9.56 -2.54 -1.32
CA VAL A 22 9.02 -1.22 -1.67
C VAL A 22 7.50 -1.29 -1.69
N MET A 23 6.88 -0.54 -0.80
CA MET A 23 5.42 -0.40 -0.70
C MET A 23 5.02 1.03 -1.09
N ILE A 24 4.07 1.19 -2.01
CA ILE A 24 3.73 2.49 -2.61
C ILE A 24 2.22 2.63 -2.83
N ASP A 25 1.65 3.80 -2.50
CA ASP A 25 0.30 4.18 -2.90
C ASP A 25 0.16 4.34 -4.42
N ALA A 26 -0.87 3.73 -5.01
CA ALA A 26 -1.16 3.70 -6.44
C ALA A 26 -2.26 4.67 -6.89
N ASP A 27 -2.73 5.55 -6.00
CA ASP A 27 -3.81 6.51 -6.25
C ASP A 27 -3.48 7.59 -7.28
N GLN A 28 -2.20 7.98 -7.42
CA GLN A 28 -1.77 9.02 -8.36
C GLN A 28 -0.45 8.69 -9.08
N PRO A 29 -0.39 8.75 -10.43
CA PRO A 29 -1.48 9.08 -11.36
C PRO A 29 -2.46 7.92 -11.63
N SER A 30 -1.99 6.68 -11.52
CA SER A 30 -2.76 5.44 -11.51
C SER A 30 -1.79 4.31 -11.17
N LEU A 31 -2.30 3.09 -10.99
CA LEU A 31 -1.47 1.89 -10.86
C LEU A 31 -0.54 1.68 -12.05
N GLU A 32 -1.05 1.79 -13.27
CA GLU A 32 -0.27 1.62 -14.51
C GLU A 32 0.79 2.72 -14.63
N GLY A 33 0.42 3.97 -14.31
CA GLY A 33 1.36 5.09 -14.36
C GLY A 33 2.46 4.97 -13.29
N ARG A 34 2.14 4.46 -12.10
CA ARG A 34 3.12 4.13 -11.06
C ARG A 34 4.04 3.01 -11.51
N TRP A 35 3.50 1.93 -12.06
CA TRP A 35 4.27 0.82 -12.58
C TRP A 35 5.20 1.26 -13.71
N ALA A 36 4.71 2.04 -14.68
CA ALA A 36 5.52 2.63 -15.74
C ALA A 36 6.67 3.50 -15.19
N SER A 37 6.43 4.28 -14.12
CA SER A 37 7.48 5.06 -13.47
C SER A 37 8.54 4.18 -12.79
N ILE A 38 8.15 3.05 -12.20
CA ILE A 38 9.07 2.06 -11.63
C ILE A 38 9.92 1.45 -12.75
N ARG A 39 9.28 0.94 -13.81
CA ARG A 39 9.97 0.36 -14.98
C ARG A 39 11.00 1.32 -15.58
N GLY A 40 10.60 2.56 -15.83
CA GLY A 40 11.49 3.57 -16.42
C GLY A 40 12.68 3.95 -15.55
N LYS A 41 12.62 3.74 -14.22
CA LYS A 41 13.77 3.99 -13.32
C LYS A 41 14.68 2.80 -13.15
N LEU A 42 14.10 1.61 -13.24
CA LEU A 42 14.85 0.37 -13.09
C LEU A 42 15.46 -0.12 -14.40
N SER A 43 15.08 0.44 -15.55
CA SER A 43 15.61 0.08 -16.88
C SER A 43 17.12 0.24 -17.04
N GLN A 44 17.79 0.95 -16.12
CA GLN A 44 19.25 1.09 -16.09
C GLN A 44 19.96 -0.05 -15.36
N TYR A 45 19.22 -0.93 -14.68
CA TYR A 45 19.73 -2.08 -13.93
C TYR A 45 19.34 -3.39 -14.63
N HIS A 46 19.95 -4.51 -14.22
CA HIS A 46 19.81 -5.79 -14.91
C HIS A 46 18.65 -6.65 -14.36
N TYR A 47 17.47 -6.04 -14.20
CA TYR A 47 16.26 -6.75 -13.80
C TYR A 47 15.39 -7.12 -14.99
N ASN A 48 14.81 -8.32 -14.95
CA ASN A 48 13.71 -8.71 -15.82
C ASN A 48 12.39 -8.16 -15.24
N ILE A 49 11.95 -7.00 -15.74
CA ILE A 49 10.78 -6.30 -15.21
C ILE A 49 9.54 -6.66 -16.04
N PRO A 50 8.46 -7.19 -15.45
CA PRO A 50 7.25 -7.55 -16.20
C PRO A 50 6.49 -6.32 -16.71
N ASP A 51 5.67 -6.51 -17.75
CA ASP A 51 4.88 -5.42 -18.35
C ASP A 51 3.81 -4.85 -17.42
N ALA A 52 3.26 -5.69 -16.55
CA ALA A 52 2.29 -5.35 -15.52
C ALA A 52 2.78 -5.89 -14.16
N PRO A 53 2.38 -5.26 -13.04
CA PRO A 53 2.70 -5.80 -11.72
C PRO A 53 1.99 -7.14 -11.49
N ASP A 54 2.65 -8.04 -10.78
CA ASP A 54 2.07 -9.29 -10.31
C ASP A 54 1.01 -9.01 -9.22
N ALA A 55 -0.19 -9.58 -9.37
CA ALA A 55 -1.27 -9.47 -8.41
C ALA A 55 -0.91 -10.00 -7.01
N ALA A 56 -0.03 -10.99 -6.94
CA ALA A 56 0.51 -11.53 -5.69
C ALA A 56 1.63 -10.67 -5.10
N GLY A 57 2.02 -9.57 -5.75
CA GLY A 57 3.16 -8.73 -5.39
C GLY A 57 4.39 -9.11 -6.20
N THR A 58 4.97 -8.12 -6.90
CA THR A 58 6.06 -8.34 -7.85
C THR A 58 7.37 -8.52 -7.11
N ILE A 59 8.17 -9.49 -7.52
CA ILE A 59 9.54 -9.68 -7.04
C ILE A 59 10.46 -9.74 -8.25
N LEU A 60 11.45 -8.85 -8.28
CA LEU A 60 12.52 -8.84 -9.25
C LEU A 60 13.72 -9.54 -8.61
N GLU A 61 14.01 -10.72 -9.15
CA GLU A 61 15.23 -11.45 -8.77
C GLU A 61 16.45 -10.77 -9.37
N SER A 62 17.53 -10.74 -8.61
CA SER A 62 18.83 -10.30 -9.12
C SER A 62 19.58 -11.47 -9.74
N THR A 63 20.24 -11.20 -10.86
CA THR A 63 21.19 -12.15 -11.49
C THR A 63 22.65 -11.73 -11.30
N THR A 64 22.89 -10.65 -10.56
CA THR A 64 24.20 -10.02 -10.33
C THR A 64 24.38 -9.60 -8.85
N ASP A 65 25.37 -8.76 -8.54
CA ASP A 65 25.54 -8.16 -7.19
C ASP A 65 24.43 -7.15 -6.80
N GLU A 66 23.45 -6.95 -7.68
CA GLU A 66 22.25 -6.14 -7.41
C GLU A 66 21.35 -6.79 -6.33
N PRO A 67 20.60 -5.99 -5.55
CA PRO A 67 19.72 -6.53 -4.51
C PRO A 67 18.44 -7.15 -5.09
N ARG A 68 17.85 -8.12 -4.38
CA ARG A 68 16.49 -8.60 -4.70
C ARG A 68 15.47 -7.52 -4.36
N ILE A 69 14.56 -7.18 -5.27
CA ILE A 69 13.60 -6.09 -5.05
C ILE A 69 12.16 -6.57 -5.14
N GLY A 70 11.37 -6.34 -4.11
CA GLY A 70 9.93 -6.56 -4.13
C GLY A 70 9.15 -5.25 -4.22
N PHE A 71 8.04 -5.27 -4.97
CA PHE A 71 7.07 -4.19 -5.05
C PHE A 71 5.68 -4.64 -4.62
N TRP A 72 5.08 -3.84 -3.72
CA TRP A 72 3.65 -3.88 -3.43
C TRP A 72 3.01 -2.54 -3.75
N LEU A 73 2.07 -2.53 -4.69
CA LEU A 73 1.29 -1.36 -5.05
C LEU A 73 -0.05 -1.42 -4.31
N MET A 74 -0.33 -0.41 -3.50
CA MET A 74 -1.58 -0.38 -2.73
C MET A 74 -2.81 -0.23 -3.64
N PRO A 75 -3.96 -0.79 -3.25
CA PRO A 75 -4.14 -1.62 -2.04
C PRO A 75 -3.81 -3.11 -2.26
N ASP A 76 -3.81 -3.59 -3.51
CA ASP A 76 -3.88 -5.02 -3.85
C ASP A 76 -3.08 -5.44 -5.11
N ASN A 77 -2.16 -4.58 -5.57
CA ASN A 77 -1.41 -4.67 -6.83
C ASN A 77 -2.26 -4.62 -8.12
N GLN A 78 -3.56 -4.38 -8.03
CA GLN A 78 -4.48 -4.46 -9.16
C GLN A 78 -5.32 -3.20 -9.34
N LYS A 79 -5.60 -2.49 -8.26
CA LYS A 79 -6.38 -1.25 -8.26
C LYS A 79 -5.52 -0.05 -7.89
N SER A 80 -5.93 1.11 -8.37
CA SER A 80 -5.39 2.37 -7.87
C SER A 80 -5.98 2.65 -6.49
N GLY A 81 -5.14 2.92 -5.50
CA GLY A 81 -5.59 3.28 -4.16
C GLY A 81 -4.42 3.50 -3.20
N MET A 82 -4.75 3.63 -1.92
CA MET A 82 -3.82 3.94 -0.85
C MET A 82 -3.87 2.87 0.25
N ILE A 83 -2.97 2.98 1.23
CA ILE A 83 -3.01 2.13 2.43
C ILE A 83 -4.35 2.21 3.17
N GLU A 84 -5.06 3.34 3.13
CA GLU A 84 -6.39 3.45 3.74
C GLU A 84 -7.42 2.53 3.08
N ASP A 85 -7.34 2.33 1.76
CA ASP A 85 -8.22 1.39 1.05
C ASP A 85 -7.89 -0.05 1.42
N PHE A 86 -6.61 -0.39 1.57
CA PHE A 86 -6.16 -1.69 2.08
C PHE A 86 -6.69 -1.95 3.51
N CYS A 87 -6.61 -0.96 4.39
CA CYS A 87 -7.14 -1.07 5.75
C CYS A 87 -8.67 -1.19 5.78
N ALA A 88 -9.38 -0.50 4.89
CA ALA A 88 -10.82 -0.58 4.79
C ALA A 88 -11.32 -2.00 4.46
N GLU A 89 -10.57 -2.78 3.68
CA GLU A 89 -10.92 -4.19 3.42
C GLU A 89 -10.86 -5.06 4.69
N MET A 90 -10.03 -4.69 5.67
CA MET A 90 -9.90 -5.40 6.95
C MET A 90 -10.92 -4.97 8.01
N ALA A 91 -11.65 -3.87 7.78
CA ALA A 91 -12.65 -3.38 8.71
C ALA A 91 -13.91 -4.27 8.69
N GLU A 92 -14.68 -4.21 9.78
CA GLU A 92 -16.05 -4.74 9.80
C GLU A 92 -16.91 -3.95 8.81
N GLN A 93 -17.63 -4.66 7.92
CA GLN A 93 -18.19 -4.06 6.71
C GLN A 93 -19.42 -3.19 7.00
N ASP A 94 -20.28 -3.59 7.95
CA ASP A 94 -21.48 -2.81 8.28
C ASP A 94 -21.10 -1.50 9.00
N ALA A 95 -20.17 -1.57 9.95
CA ALA A 95 -19.65 -0.41 10.66
C ALA A 95 -18.85 0.51 9.72
N LEU A 96 -18.07 -0.03 8.78
CA LEU A 96 -17.39 0.77 7.75
C LEU A 96 -18.40 1.43 6.80
N ALA A 97 -19.47 0.73 6.40
CA ALA A 97 -20.53 1.30 5.58
C ALA A 97 -21.19 2.48 6.29
N PHE A 98 -21.50 2.33 7.58
CA PHE A 98 -22.05 3.42 8.39
C PHE A 98 -21.07 4.61 8.53
N ALA A 99 -19.76 4.34 8.66
CA ALA A 99 -18.75 5.39 8.63
C ALA A 99 -18.73 6.15 7.31
N LYS A 100 -18.91 5.46 6.17
CA LYS A 100 -19.04 6.09 4.85
C LYS A 100 -20.27 6.99 4.78
N GLU A 101 -21.41 6.53 5.27
CA GLU A 101 -22.65 7.32 5.32
C GLU A 101 -22.47 8.59 6.16
N CYS A 102 -21.80 8.47 7.32
CA CYS A 102 -21.51 9.62 8.18
C CYS A 102 -20.62 10.66 7.47
N VAL A 103 -19.56 10.21 6.80
CA VAL A 103 -18.66 11.10 6.04
C VAL A 103 -19.41 11.76 4.87
N GLU A 104 -20.22 11.01 4.14
CA GLU A 104 -21.00 11.56 3.03
C GLU A 104 -22.08 12.53 3.52
N GLY A 105 -22.74 12.24 4.64
CA GLY A 105 -23.67 13.16 5.30
C GLY A 105 -22.99 14.48 5.72
N ALA A 106 -21.74 14.42 6.20
CA ALA A 106 -20.94 15.61 6.47
C ALA A 106 -20.62 16.39 5.18
N ARG A 107 -20.31 15.71 4.08
CA ARG A 107 -20.06 16.34 2.77
C ARG A 107 -21.28 17.06 2.24
N GLN A 108 -22.44 16.41 2.25
CA GLN A 108 -23.71 16.99 1.79
C GLN A 108 -24.11 18.25 2.57
N ARG A 109 -23.74 18.32 3.85
CA ARG A 109 -24.01 19.48 4.71
C ARG A 109 -22.89 20.52 4.70
N GLY A 110 -21.80 20.30 3.96
CA GLY A 110 -20.62 21.17 3.95
C GLY A 110 -19.86 21.21 5.28
N LEU A 111 -19.99 20.16 6.11
CA LEU A 111 -19.39 20.06 7.46
C LEU A 111 -18.05 19.32 7.44
N PHE A 112 -17.18 19.62 6.47
CA PHE A 112 -15.87 18.97 6.33
C PHE A 112 -14.81 19.95 5.82
N SER A 113 -13.54 19.65 6.11
CA SER A 113 -12.39 20.46 5.69
C SER A 113 -11.30 19.65 4.96
N PHE A 114 -11.50 18.34 4.78
CA PHE A 114 -10.55 17.49 4.07
C PHE A 114 -10.68 17.66 2.55
N LYS A 115 -9.58 17.44 1.82
CA LYS A 115 -9.56 17.43 0.35
C LYS A 115 -10.16 16.14 -0.19
N ASP A 116 -10.81 16.14 -1.36
CA ASP A 116 -11.41 14.92 -1.92
C ASP A 116 -10.42 13.74 -2.04
N VAL A 117 -9.14 14.01 -2.30
CA VAL A 117 -8.06 13.00 -2.31
C VAL A 117 -7.81 12.31 -0.96
N HIS A 118 -8.42 12.81 0.13
CA HIS A 118 -8.36 12.23 1.47
C HIS A 118 -9.68 11.57 1.88
N LEU A 119 -10.59 11.28 0.94
CA LEU A 119 -11.88 10.65 1.24
C LEU A 119 -11.71 9.28 1.92
N SER A 120 -10.89 8.37 1.36
CA SER A 120 -10.62 7.07 1.98
C SER A 120 -10.05 7.21 3.40
N LYS A 121 -9.23 8.25 3.62
CA LYS A 121 -8.70 8.60 4.93
C LYS A 121 -9.77 9.08 5.90
N ALA A 122 -10.67 9.96 5.47
CA ALA A 122 -11.79 10.38 6.30
C ALA A 122 -12.68 9.20 6.70
N ILE A 123 -12.98 8.29 5.77
CA ILE A 123 -13.81 7.11 6.01
C ILE A 123 -13.17 6.19 7.06
N ILE A 124 -11.93 5.75 6.84
CA ILE A 124 -11.30 4.78 7.74
C ILE A 124 -11.07 5.37 9.14
N HIS A 125 -10.73 6.65 9.24
CA HIS A 125 -10.55 7.30 10.54
C HIS A 125 -11.88 7.53 11.28
N THR A 126 -12.99 7.77 10.57
CA THR A 126 -14.33 7.79 11.17
C THR A 126 -14.69 6.42 11.75
N TYR A 127 -14.43 5.35 11.01
CA TYR A 127 -14.61 3.98 11.51
C TYR A 127 -13.77 3.68 12.76
N LEU A 128 -12.48 4.07 12.74
CA LEU A 128 -11.55 3.87 13.85
C LEU A 128 -11.89 4.72 15.09
N ALA A 129 -12.64 5.80 14.94
CA ALA A 129 -13.08 6.64 16.07
C ALA A 129 -14.12 5.94 16.96
N TRP A 130 -14.70 4.81 16.52
CA TRP A 130 -15.72 4.06 17.28
C TRP A 130 -15.20 2.76 17.87
N GLN A 131 -13.94 2.40 17.61
CA GLN A 131 -13.33 1.16 18.09
C GLN A 131 -12.85 1.32 19.54
N ASP A 132 -12.61 0.20 20.21
CA ASP A 132 -11.98 0.21 21.53
C ASP A 132 -10.61 0.89 21.44
N GLU A 133 -10.36 1.81 22.37
CA GLU A 133 -9.40 2.91 22.25
C GLU A 133 -9.55 3.74 20.94
N PRO A 134 -10.47 4.72 20.92
CA PRO A 134 -10.79 5.51 19.73
C PRO A 134 -9.61 6.22 19.06
N GLY A 135 -9.62 6.24 17.72
CA GLY A 135 -8.78 7.13 16.92
C GLY A 135 -7.31 6.72 16.83
N ARG A 136 -6.98 5.47 17.19
CA ARG A 136 -5.62 4.93 17.09
C ARG A 136 -5.08 4.95 15.65
N PRO A 137 -3.76 5.10 15.45
CA PRO A 137 -3.15 5.02 14.12
C PRO A 137 -3.40 3.66 13.45
N LEU A 138 -3.47 3.63 12.12
CA LEU A 138 -3.77 2.43 11.31
C LEU A 138 -2.92 1.20 11.70
N GLY A 139 -1.61 1.39 11.91
CA GLY A 139 -0.72 0.28 12.30
C GLY A 139 -1.03 -0.30 13.68
N GLN A 140 -1.53 0.51 14.62
CA GLN A 140 -1.95 0.03 15.94
C GLN A 140 -3.32 -0.66 15.87
N ALA A 141 -4.22 -0.18 15.01
CA ALA A 141 -5.55 -0.76 14.83
C ALA A 141 -5.53 -2.24 14.38
N VAL A 142 -4.50 -2.67 13.62
CA VAL A 142 -4.29 -4.09 13.28
C VAL A 142 -3.95 -4.92 14.52
N THR A 143 -3.09 -4.41 15.40
CA THR A 143 -2.67 -5.10 16.63
C THR A 143 -3.85 -5.30 17.60
N MET A 144 -4.77 -4.35 17.61
CA MET A 144 -5.95 -4.32 18.48
C MET A 144 -7.16 -5.06 17.93
N GLN A 145 -7.01 -5.80 16.82
CA GLN A 145 -8.10 -6.56 16.17
C GLN A 145 -9.28 -5.70 15.65
N ALA A 146 -9.18 -4.37 15.71
CA ALA A 146 -10.11 -3.46 15.05
C ALA A 146 -10.05 -3.59 13.52
N LEU A 147 -8.89 -3.95 12.97
CA LEU A 147 -8.72 -4.38 11.59
C LEU A 147 -8.39 -5.88 11.59
N LYS A 148 -9.24 -6.68 10.94
CA LYS A 148 -9.11 -8.14 10.87
C LYS A 148 -8.03 -8.52 9.84
N PRO A 149 -6.86 -9.05 10.25
CA PRO A 149 -5.73 -9.28 9.34
C PRO A 149 -5.88 -10.54 8.47
N HIS A 150 -6.98 -11.30 8.63
CA HIS A 150 -7.20 -12.58 7.93
C HIS A 150 -8.03 -12.43 6.66
N THR A 151 -8.05 -11.25 6.04
CA THR A 151 -8.68 -11.07 4.73
C THR A 151 -7.80 -11.68 3.64
N PRO A 152 -8.37 -12.11 2.50
CA PRO A 152 -7.58 -12.64 1.40
C PRO A 152 -6.48 -11.68 0.91
N ASN A 153 -6.72 -10.37 0.93
CA ASN A 153 -5.71 -9.38 0.53
C ASN A 153 -4.58 -9.23 1.55
N ALA A 154 -4.91 -9.19 2.85
CA ALA A 154 -3.90 -9.15 3.90
C ALA A 154 -3.03 -10.41 3.93
N ILE A 155 -3.63 -11.59 3.69
CA ILE A 155 -2.90 -12.85 3.56
C ILE A 155 -1.93 -12.77 2.36
N ARG A 156 -2.39 -12.34 1.17
CA ARG A 156 -1.50 -12.16 0.01
C ARG A 156 -0.35 -11.19 0.28
N PHE A 157 -0.60 -10.10 1.00
CA PHE A 157 0.43 -9.13 1.38
C PHE A 157 1.49 -9.76 2.27
N VAL A 158 1.08 -10.53 3.29
CA VAL A 158 2.00 -11.25 4.18
C VAL A 158 2.76 -12.34 3.41
N ASP A 159 2.10 -13.07 2.52
CA ASP A 159 2.74 -14.08 1.68
C ASP A 159 3.80 -13.46 0.76
N TRP A 160 3.54 -12.27 0.20
CA TRP A 160 4.53 -11.51 -0.55
C TRP A 160 5.75 -11.12 0.30
N LEU A 161 5.54 -10.61 1.52
CA LEU A 161 6.63 -10.30 2.45
C LEU A 161 7.48 -11.54 2.74
N ASN A 162 6.83 -12.68 3.00
CA ASN A 162 7.52 -13.94 3.24
C ASN A 162 8.31 -14.39 2.01
N ARG A 163 7.70 -14.39 0.82
CA ARG A 163 8.40 -14.73 -0.42
C ARG A 163 9.59 -13.83 -0.69
N LEU A 164 9.52 -12.56 -0.30
CA LEU A 164 10.57 -11.56 -0.54
C LEU A 164 11.73 -11.65 0.45
N PHE A 165 11.45 -11.75 1.75
CA PHE A 165 12.47 -11.66 2.80
C PHE A 165 12.92 -13.01 3.36
N ASN A 166 12.13 -14.06 3.16
CA ASN A 166 12.44 -15.43 3.59
C ASN A 166 12.53 -16.40 2.39
N PRO A 167 13.40 -16.13 1.39
CA PRO A 167 13.63 -17.04 0.28
C PRO A 167 14.24 -18.38 0.69
#